data_AF-A0A8H3ISL8-F1
#
_entry.id   AF-A0A8H3ISL8-F1
#
_cell.length_a   1.000
_cell.length_b   1.000
_cell.length_c   1.000
_cell.angle_alpha   90.00
_cell.angle_beta   90.00
_cell.angle_gamma   90.00
#
_symmetry.space_group_name_H-M   'P 1'
#
loop_
_entity.id
_entity.type
_entity.pdbx_description
1 polymer ?
#
loop_
_entity_poly.entity_id
_entity_poly.type
_entity_poly.pdbx_seq_one_letter_code
_entity_poly.pdbx_strand_id
1 'polypeptide(L)'
;MTEPFFKKRRKIASAVEEIKFDPSARQDYLTGFHKRKLQRAKHAKDEAAKRDREERITARKLLRARRKADLEKHVAEVNSLLRRELDSDLDDPGEEDNINEEEGRAHINGTMKASNRDLEAEYPDEDRYTTVTVEAVEVSRDGLHKTPEDEVLESDGEGVQEVTPQSKSASRRSGGTPLHSKAKSLDPKRKRKKFKYESKTERKMTRHKERSKNSARAKDRRSK
;
A
#
# COMPACT_ATOMS: atom_id res chain seq x y z
N MET A 1 7.37 -47.50 -15.27
CA MET A 1 5.91 -47.26 -15.26
C MET A 1 5.58 -46.41 -14.05
N THR A 2 5.09 -45.19 -14.24
CA THR A 2 4.78 -44.26 -13.14
C THR A 2 3.31 -44.41 -12.78
N GLU A 3 3.03 -44.96 -11.60
CA GLU A 3 1.68 -45.13 -11.05
C GLU A 3 0.96 -43.77 -10.88
N PRO A 4 -0.34 -43.66 -11.22
CA PRO A 4 -1.10 -42.45 -10.99
C PRO A 4 -1.43 -42.28 -9.50
N PHE A 5 -0.88 -41.23 -8.89
CA PHE A 5 -1.18 -40.86 -7.51
C PHE A 5 -2.60 -40.28 -7.42
N PHE A 6 -3.61 -41.14 -7.25
CA PHE A 6 -4.96 -40.70 -6.90
C PHE A 6 -4.96 -40.16 -5.46
N LYS A 7 -4.91 -38.82 -5.30
CA LYS A 7 -5.04 -38.16 -4.01
C LYS A 7 -6.37 -38.56 -3.35
N LYS A 8 -6.31 -39.41 -2.32
CA LYS A 8 -7.45 -39.74 -1.45
C LYS A 8 -8.10 -38.45 -0.95
N ARG A 9 -9.40 -38.29 -1.18
CA ARG A 9 -10.20 -37.17 -0.68
C ARG A 9 -10.03 -37.10 0.85
N ARG A 10 -9.65 -35.94 1.37
CA ARG A 10 -9.52 -35.71 2.83
C ARG A 10 -10.84 -36.06 3.50
N LYS A 11 -10.83 -37.00 4.45
CA LYS A 11 -11.99 -37.31 5.29
C LYS A 11 -12.32 -36.05 6.09
N ILE A 12 -13.53 -35.53 5.93
CA ILE A 12 -14.00 -34.36 6.68
C ILE A 12 -14.15 -34.83 8.13
N ALA A 13 -13.31 -34.33 9.03
CA ALA A 13 -13.22 -34.80 10.42
C ALA A 13 -14.46 -34.48 11.28
N SER A 14 -15.34 -33.60 10.79
CA SER A 14 -16.59 -33.22 11.45
C SER A 14 -17.78 -33.72 10.64
N ALA A 15 -18.06 -35.02 10.71
CA ALA A 15 -19.38 -35.50 10.34
C ALA A 15 -20.34 -35.05 11.45
N VAL A 16 -21.17 -34.05 11.17
CA VAL A 16 -22.16 -33.56 12.13
C VAL A 16 -23.20 -34.66 12.33
N GLU A 17 -23.36 -35.13 13.57
CA GLU A 17 -24.21 -36.28 13.93
C GLU A 17 -25.70 -36.01 13.67
N GLU A 18 -26.15 -34.76 13.83
CA GLU A 18 -27.54 -34.36 13.60
C GLU A 18 -27.65 -33.03 12.85
N ILE A 19 -28.41 -33.01 11.76
CA ILE A 19 -28.71 -31.78 11.00
C ILE A 19 -30.15 -31.37 11.30
N LYS A 20 -30.33 -30.33 12.10
CA LYS A 20 -31.66 -29.71 12.31
C LYS A 20 -31.99 -28.82 11.11
N PHE A 21 -33.05 -29.18 10.38
CA PHE A 21 -33.49 -28.44 9.22
C PHE A 21 -34.62 -27.47 9.58
N ASP A 22 -34.32 -26.18 9.61
CA ASP A 22 -35.31 -25.13 9.80
C ASP A 22 -35.84 -24.64 8.44
N PRO A 23 -37.14 -24.83 8.13
CA PRO A 23 -37.71 -24.38 6.87
C PRO A 23 -37.67 -22.85 6.71
N SER A 24 -37.69 -22.07 7.80
CA SER A 24 -37.59 -20.61 7.74
C SER A 24 -36.20 -20.15 7.32
N ALA A 25 -35.15 -20.70 7.94
CA ALA A 25 -33.76 -20.47 7.55
C ALA A 25 -33.50 -20.91 6.10
N ARG A 26 -34.16 -21.99 5.64
CA ARG A 26 -34.09 -22.41 4.23
C ARG A 26 -34.72 -21.38 3.30
N GLN A 27 -35.88 -20.81 3.64
CA GLN A 27 -36.51 -19.76 2.83
C GLN A 27 -35.66 -18.50 2.77
N ASP A 28 -35.07 -18.08 3.88
CA ASP A 28 -34.11 -16.97 3.93
C ASP A 28 -32.85 -17.27 3.12
N TYR A 29 -32.40 -18.52 3.13
CA TYR A 29 -31.30 -18.95 2.28
C TYR A 29 -31.70 -18.99 0.79
N LEU A 30 -32.93 -19.33 0.43
CA LEU A 30 -33.33 -19.31 -0.98
C LEU A 30 -33.64 -17.91 -1.50
N THR A 31 -34.10 -16.98 -0.68
CA THR A 31 -34.47 -15.63 -1.12
C THR A 31 -33.38 -14.59 -0.87
N GLY A 32 -32.56 -14.78 0.18
CA GLY A 32 -31.54 -13.83 0.64
C GLY A 32 -30.20 -13.85 -0.11
N PHE A 33 -30.16 -14.20 -1.40
CA PHE A 33 -28.89 -14.33 -2.16
C PHE A 33 -28.03 -13.06 -2.11
N HIS A 34 -28.66 -11.88 -2.24
CA HIS A 34 -27.94 -10.61 -2.15
C HIS A 34 -27.35 -10.39 -0.75
N LYS A 35 -28.12 -10.66 0.31
CA LYS A 35 -27.65 -10.59 1.70
C LYS A 35 -26.43 -11.49 1.91
N ARG A 36 -26.47 -12.75 1.43
CA ARG A 36 -25.32 -13.67 1.53
C ARG A 36 -24.12 -13.23 0.70
N LYS A 37 -24.34 -12.63 -0.47
CA LYS A 37 -23.25 -12.10 -1.29
C LYS A 37 -22.53 -10.97 -0.56
N LEU A 38 -23.28 -10.05 0.05
CA LEU A 38 -22.73 -8.99 0.88
C LEU A 38 -22.03 -9.54 2.13
N GLN A 39 -22.64 -10.51 2.82
CA GLN A 39 -22.03 -11.16 3.98
C GLN A 39 -20.71 -11.86 3.63
N ARG A 40 -20.64 -12.59 2.50
CA ARG A 40 -19.38 -13.19 2.04
C ARG A 40 -18.32 -12.14 1.71
N ALA A 41 -18.71 -11.06 1.05
CA ALA A 41 -17.80 -9.96 0.77
C ALA A 41 -17.30 -9.28 2.06
N LYS A 42 -18.18 -9.13 3.06
CA LYS A 42 -17.83 -8.58 4.37
C LYS A 42 -16.91 -9.53 5.14
N HIS A 43 -17.25 -10.82 5.20
CA HIS A 43 -16.43 -11.83 5.86
C HIS A 43 -15.02 -11.91 5.26
N ALA A 44 -14.91 -11.89 3.92
CA ALA A 44 -13.61 -11.88 3.26
C ALA A 44 -12.77 -10.64 3.62
N LYS A 45 -13.41 -9.47 3.76
CA LYS A 45 -12.75 -8.24 4.22
C LYS A 45 -12.32 -8.34 5.69
N ASP A 46 -13.21 -8.86 6.53
CA ASP A 46 -12.96 -9.02 7.97
C ASP A 46 -11.83 -10.03 8.23
N GLU A 47 -11.78 -11.13 7.49
CA GLU A 47 -10.68 -12.11 7.54
C GLU A 47 -9.36 -11.53 7.06
N ALA A 48 -9.36 -10.78 5.96
CA ALA A 48 -8.15 -10.09 5.49
C ALA A 48 -7.64 -9.09 6.55
N ALA A 49 -8.52 -8.27 7.13
CA ALA A 49 -8.15 -7.34 8.18
C ALA A 49 -7.61 -8.02 9.44
N LYS A 50 -8.16 -9.19 9.81
CA LYS A 50 -7.63 -10.01 10.92
C LYS A 50 -6.23 -10.52 10.62
N ARG A 51 -6.00 -11.07 9.43
CA ARG A 51 -4.69 -11.55 8.97
C ARG A 51 -3.65 -10.42 8.96
N ASP A 52 -3.99 -9.27 8.38
CA ASP A 52 -3.09 -8.10 8.34
C ASP A 52 -2.71 -7.62 9.75
N ARG A 53 -3.66 -7.65 10.69
CA ARG A 53 -3.39 -7.29 12.10
C ARG A 53 -2.46 -8.29 12.77
N GLU A 54 -2.70 -9.58 12.58
CA GLU A 54 -1.85 -10.66 13.10
C GLU A 54 -0.43 -10.55 12.53
N GLU A 55 -0.29 -10.36 11.22
CA GLU A 55 1.00 -10.17 10.53
C GLU A 55 1.74 -8.92 11.04
N ARG A 56 1.02 -7.82 11.30
CA ARG A 56 1.63 -6.61 11.87
C ARG A 56 2.15 -6.84 13.28
N ILE A 57 1.41 -7.60 14.10
CA ILE A 57 1.81 -7.92 15.47
C ILE A 57 3.03 -8.84 15.46
N THR A 58 3.02 -9.89 14.64
CA THR A 58 4.14 -10.84 14.53
C THR A 58 5.39 -10.14 13.99
N ALA A 59 5.27 -9.29 12.96
CA ALA A 59 6.38 -8.50 12.42
C ALA A 59 6.98 -7.57 13.49
N ARG A 60 6.15 -6.87 14.28
CA ARG A 60 6.63 -6.04 15.39
C ARG A 60 7.33 -6.86 16.47
N LYS A 61 6.81 -8.04 16.82
CA LYS A 61 7.43 -8.94 17.79
C LYS A 61 8.79 -9.41 17.29
N LEU A 62 8.90 -9.76 16.01
CA LEU A 62 10.15 -10.16 15.38
C LEU A 62 11.18 -9.02 15.36
N LEU A 63 10.77 -7.79 15.04
CA LEU A 63 11.66 -6.61 15.10
C LEU A 63 12.17 -6.35 16.53
N ARG A 64 11.29 -6.45 17.53
CA ARG A 64 11.69 -6.29 18.94
C ARG A 64 12.65 -7.39 19.38
N ALA A 65 12.37 -8.64 19.02
CA ALA A 65 13.25 -9.77 19.32
C ALA A 65 14.63 -9.61 18.68
N ARG A 66 14.67 -9.18 17.40
CA ARG A 66 15.92 -8.89 16.69
C ARG A 66 16.72 -7.79 17.40
N ARG A 67 16.09 -6.66 17.72
CA ARG A 67 16.74 -5.57 18.46
C ARG A 67 17.28 -6.02 19.81
N LYS A 68 16.54 -6.85 20.55
CA LYS A 68 16.99 -7.41 21.83
C LYS A 68 18.22 -8.29 21.65
N ALA A 69 18.21 -9.18 20.66
CA ALA A 69 19.35 -10.03 20.36
C ALA A 69 20.59 -9.23 19.90
N ASP A 70 20.39 -8.19 19.09
CA ASP A 70 21.49 -7.32 18.64
C ASP A 70 22.10 -6.54 19.82
N LEU A 71 21.27 -6.05 20.75
CA LEU A 71 21.74 -5.41 21.99
C LEU A 71 22.48 -6.39 22.92
N GLU A 72 21.95 -7.61 23.10
CA GLU A 72 22.59 -8.66 23.91
C GLU A 72 23.97 -9.03 23.34
N LYS A 73 24.08 -9.17 22.02
CA LYS A 73 25.37 -9.40 21.34
C LYS A 73 26.34 -8.26 21.57
N HIS A 74 25.89 -7.02 21.38
CA HIS A 74 26.74 -5.84 21.57
C HIS A 74 27.24 -5.73 23.02
N VAL A 75 26.36 -5.96 24.01
CA VAL A 75 26.77 -5.99 25.43
C VAL A 75 27.76 -7.12 25.70
N ALA A 76 27.53 -8.31 25.15
CA ALA A 76 28.47 -9.42 25.29
C ALA A 76 29.84 -9.11 24.66
N GLU A 77 29.85 -8.48 23.48
CA GLU A 77 31.06 -8.03 22.79
C GLU A 77 31.83 -6.99 23.62
N VAL A 78 31.15 -5.95 24.12
CA VAL A 78 31.77 -4.93 25.00
C VAL A 78 32.30 -5.56 26.29
N ASN A 79 31.52 -6.42 26.94
CA ASN A 79 31.97 -7.11 28.14
C ASN A 79 33.17 -8.02 27.87
N SER A 80 33.25 -8.66 26.69
CA SER A 80 34.39 -9.47 26.29
C SER A 80 35.65 -8.65 26.03
N LEU A 81 35.50 -7.44 25.45
CA LEU A 81 36.61 -6.52 25.24
C LEU A 81 37.13 -6.00 26.59
N LEU A 82 36.24 -5.57 27.49
CA LEU A 82 36.61 -5.13 28.83
C LEU A 82 37.30 -6.24 29.62
N ARG A 83 36.77 -7.48 29.59
CA ARG A 83 37.43 -8.63 30.23
C ARG A 83 38.83 -8.89 29.64
N ARG A 84 38.98 -8.79 28.32
CA ARG A 84 40.28 -8.97 27.65
C ARG A 84 41.28 -7.85 27.99
N GLU A 85 40.82 -6.62 28.17
CA GLU A 85 41.64 -5.50 28.62
C GLU A 85 42.05 -5.68 30.09
N LEU A 86 41.12 -6.04 30.97
CA LEU A 86 41.40 -6.37 32.37
C LEU A 86 42.38 -7.55 32.50
N ASP A 87 42.17 -8.64 31.76
CA ASP A 87 43.08 -9.80 31.76
C ASP A 87 44.45 -9.48 31.14
N SER A 88 44.55 -8.43 30.31
CA SER A 88 45.81 -7.96 29.75
C SER A 88 46.62 -7.09 30.72
N ASP A 89 45.97 -6.49 31.72
CA ASP A 89 46.60 -5.63 32.73
C ASP A 89 46.86 -6.36 34.06
N LEU A 90 46.40 -7.62 34.21
CA LEU A 90 46.58 -8.45 35.39
C LEU A 90 47.65 -9.54 35.19
N ASP A 91 48.89 -9.10 35.02
CA ASP A 91 50.11 -9.89 35.28
C ASP A 91 50.70 -9.51 36.66
N ASP A 92 49.85 -9.23 37.65
CA ASP A 92 50.21 -9.06 39.06
C ASP A 92 49.28 -9.92 39.94
N PRO A 93 49.79 -10.98 40.61
CA PRO A 93 48.97 -11.93 41.35
C PRO A 93 48.71 -11.39 42.77
N GLY A 94 47.60 -10.69 42.96
CA GLY A 94 47.24 -10.19 44.29
C GLY A 94 45.76 -9.86 44.43
N GLU A 95 45.16 -10.48 45.45
CA GLU A 95 43.90 -10.11 46.10
C GLU A 95 42.58 -10.63 45.49
N GLU A 96 42.18 -11.78 46.02
CA GLU A 96 40.78 -12.11 46.28
C GLU A 96 40.12 -10.98 47.07
N ASP A 97 39.18 -10.25 46.46
CA ASP A 97 38.27 -9.41 47.23
C ASP A 97 36.80 -9.76 46.94
N ASN A 98 36.18 -10.27 47.99
CA ASN A 98 34.86 -10.85 48.04
C ASN A 98 33.84 -9.73 48.26
N ILE A 99 33.45 -9.04 47.17
CA ILE A 99 32.49 -7.93 47.25
C ILE A 99 31.07 -8.46 47.16
N ASN A 100 30.52 -8.64 48.36
CA ASN A 100 29.12 -8.82 48.76
C ASN A 100 28.06 -8.29 47.76
N GLU A 101 27.25 -9.21 47.23
CA GLU A 101 26.02 -8.98 46.46
C GLU A 101 24.83 -8.59 47.36
N GLU A 102 24.78 -7.38 47.93
CA GLU A 102 23.50 -6.84 48.42
C GLU A 102 23.61 -5.32 48.62
N GLU A 103 22.55 -4.58 48.32
CA GLU A 103 22.42 -3.12 48.52
C GLU A 103 22.97 -2.18 47.43
N GLY A 104 22.47 -2.32 46.19
CA GLY A 104 22.72 -1.33 45.11
C GLY A 104 21.49 -0.94 44.28
N ARG A 105 20.27 -1.27 44.73
CA ARG A 105 19.01 -0.93 44.05
C ARG A 105 18.37 0.33 44.63
N ALA A 106 19.08 1.45 44.58
CA ALA A 106 18.50 2.73 44.96
C ALA A 106 18.98 3.84 44.01
N HIS A 107 18.05 4.37 43.23
CA HIS A 107 18.11 5.69 42.58
C HIS A 107 18.96 5.84 41.30
N ILE A 108 18.57 5.15 40.21
CA ILE A 108 18.75 5.69 38.84
C ILE A 108 17.42 6.33 38.39
N ASN A 109 16.96 7.32 39.16
CA ASN A 109 15.99 8.32 38.69
C ASN A 109 16.69 9.67 38.50
N GLY A 110 17.94 9.63 38.04
CA GLY A 110 18.59 10.78 37.44
C GLY A 110 18.04 10.96 36.04
N THR A 111 16.99 11.77 35.91
CA THR A 111 16.58 12.35 34.63
C THR A 111 17.75 13.15 34.08
N MET A 112 18.70 12.48 33.42
CA MET A 112 19.59 13.12 32.49
C MET A 112 18.68 13.69 31.41
N LYS A 113 18.38 14.98 31.57
CA LYS A 113 17.76 15.82 30.57
C LYS A 113 18.66 15.69 29.35
N ALA A 114 18.34 14.74 28.48
CA ALA A 114 18.97 14.62 27.19
C ALA A 114 18.85 16.01 26.60
N SER A 115 19.98 16.71 26.50
CA SER A 115 20.05 17.91 25.70
C SER A 115 19.47 17.48 24.36
N ASN A 116 18.32 18.05 23.98
CA ASN A 116 17.84 18.01 22.61
C ASN A 116 18.94 18.69 21.79
N ARG A 117 19.98 17.93 21.46
CA ARG A 117 20.79 18.21 20.30
C ARG A 117 19.82 17.91 19.18
N ASP A 118 19.24 18.97 18.65
CA ASP A 118 18.62 18.96 17.33
C ASP A 118 19.71 18.45 16.38
N LEU A 119 19.72 17.13 16.16
CA LEU A 119 20.49 16.51 15.10
C LEU A 119 19.70 16.84 13.84
N GLU A 120 19.89 18.08 13.36
CA GLU A 120 19.50 18.51 12.02
C GLU A 120 20.25 17.61 11.04
N ALA A 121 19.61 16.50 10.68
CA ALA A 121 19.98 15.75 9.50
C ALA A 121 19.53 16.59 8.30
N GLU A 122 20.41 17.48 7.87
CA GLU A 122 20.28 18.25 6.65
C GLU A 122 20.26 17.25 5.48
N TYR A 123 19.05 16.91 5.03
CA TYR A 123 18.84 16.19 3.78
C TYR A 123 18.87 17.22 2.66
N PRO A 124 19.80 17.14 1.70
CA PRO A 124 19.76 18.01 0.54
C PRO A 124 18.61 17.59 -0.35
N ASP A 125 17.46 18.23 -0.17
CA ASP A 125 16.41 18.39 -1.17
C ASP A 125 16.02 19.89 -1.22
N GLU A 126 17.01 20.79 -1.28
CA GLU A 126 16.84 22.26 -1.31
C GLU A 126 16.20 22.79 -2.62
N ASP A 127 15.96 21.94 -3.61
CA ASP A 127 15.47 22.35 -4.93
C ASP A 127 13.99 21.98 -5.24
N ARG A 128 13.16 21.68 -4.22
CA ARG A 128 11.72 21.50 -4.44
C ARG A 128 10.85 22.19 -3.38
N TYR A 129 10.81 23.53 -3.44
CA TYR A 129 9.71 24.28 -2.85
C TYR A 129 8.42 23.98 -3.62
N THR A 130 7.60 23.06 -3.11
CA THR A 130 6.17 23.04 -3.43
C THR A 130 5.49 23.98 -2.44
N THR A 131 5.27 25.23 -2.84
CA THR A 131 4.46 26.16 -2.04
C THR A 131 3.02 25.65 -2.02
N VAL A 132 2.49 25.41 -0.82
CA VAL A 132 1.08 25.05 -0.61
C VAL A 132 0.33 26.34 -0.32
N THR A 133 -0.47 26.81 -1.27
CA THR A 133 -1.39 27.94 -1.07
C THR A 133 -2.71 27.40 -0.52
N VAL A 134 -3.17 27.97 0.58
CA VAL A 134 -4.47 27.66 1.16
C VAL A 134 -5.46 28.70 0.66
N GLU A 135 -6.19 28.36 -0.39
CA GLU A 135 -7.30 29.18 -0.89
C GLU A 135 -8.53 28.93 -0.01
N ALA A 136 -9.19 30.00 0.45
CA ALA A 136 -10.48 29.89 1.12
C ALA A 136 -11.54 29.53 0.08
N VAL A 137 -12.29 28.46 0.31
CA VAL A 137 -13.31 28.01 -0.63
C VAL A 137 -14.61 27.69 0.10
N GLU A 138 -15.72 28.21 -0.42
CA GLU A 138 -17.04 27.99 0.16
C GLU A 138 -17.60 26.65 -0.33
N VAL A 139 -17.99 25.81 0.63
CA VAL A 139 -18.57 24.49 0.35
C VAL A 139 -20.10 24.60 0.38
N SER A 140 -20.70 24.68 -0.81
CA SER A 140 -22.15 24.67 -0.99
C SER A 140 -22.66 23.31 -1.48
N ARG A 141 -23.97 23.07 -1.39
CA ARG A 141 -24.61 21.83 -1.88
C ARG A 141 -24.38 21.58 -3.38
N ASP A 142 -24.10 22.64 -4.14
CA ASP A 142 -23.79 22.60 -5.58
C ASP A 142 -22.29 22.44 -5.89
N GLY A 143 -21.41 22.51 -4.88
CA GLY A 143 -19.97 22.30 -5.06
C GLY A 143 -19.09 23.28 -4.29
N LEU A 144 -17.83 23.30 -4.69
CA LEU A 144 -16.74 24.08 -4.09
C LEU A 144 -16.54 25.36 -4.93
N HIS A 145 -16.85 26.54 -4.37
CA HIS A 145 -16.81 27.82 -5.08
C HIS A 145 -15.71 28.74 -4.54
N LYS A 146 -14.84 29.23 -5.43
CA LYS A 146 -13.83 30.24 -5.11
C LYS A 146 -14.50 31.59 -4.85
N THR A 147 -14.09 32.30 -3.80
CA THR A 147 -14.62 33.62 -3.45
C THR A 147 -14.11 34.69 -4.42
N PRO A 148 -14.92 35.70 -4.78
CA PRO A 148 -14.57 36.72 -5.78
C PRO A 148 -13.55 37.77 -5.30
N GLU A 149 -13.07 37.69 -4.06
CA GLU A 149 -12.11 38.65 -3.50
C GLU A 149 -10.73 38.59 -4.16
N ASP A 150 -10.41 37.53 -4.91
CA ASP A 150 -9.12 37.36 -5.61
C ASP A 150 -9.09 37.91 -7.05
N GLU A 151 -10.22 38.34 -7.63
CA GLU A 151 -10.27 38.82 -9.03
C GLU A 151 -9.74 40.26 -9.21
N VAL A 152 -9.39 40.96 -8.13
CA VAL A 152 -9.05 42.40 -8.16
C VAL A 152 -7.55 42.69 -8.36
N LEU A 153 -6.69 41.68 -8.42
CA LEU A 153 -5.23 41.84 -8.49
C LEU A 153 -4.59 41.47 -9.83
N GLU A 154 -5.35 41.02 -10.84
CA GLU A 154 -4.80 40.63 -12.16
C GLU A 154 -5.44 41.35 -13.35
N SER A 155 -5.68 42.66 -13.25
CA SER A 155 -6.16 43.47 -14.36
C SER A 155 -5.35 44.74 -14.55
N ASP A 156 -4.18 44.63 -15.19
CA ASP A 156 -3.53 45.75 -15.90
C ASP A 156 -2.72 45.20 -17.08
N GLY A 157 -3.12 45.57 -18.31
CA GLY A 157 -2.40 45.19 -19.53
C GLY A 157 -3.19 45.40 -20.82
N GLU A 158 -3.11 46.61 -21.37
CA GLU A 158 -3.77 47.10 -22.58
C GLU A 158 -3.42 46.35 -23.89
N GLY A 159 -4.40 46.29 -24.82
CA GLY A 159 -4.20 46.83 -26.17
C GLY A 159 -3.98 45.86 -27.37
N VAL A 160 -4.86 46.04 -28.37
CA VAL A 160 -4.60 46.04 -29.84
C VAL A 160 -5.24 44.92 -30.71
N GLN A 161 -6.28 45.36 -31.44
CA GLN A 161 -6.73 45.09 -32.84
C GLN A 161 -7.05 43.67 -33.36
N GLU A 162 -8.36 43.47 -33.52
CA GLU A 162 -9.09 43.27 -34.79
C GLU A 162 -8.37 42.65 -36.01
N VAL A 163 -8.86 41.49 -36.47
CA VAL A 163 -9.16 41.20 -37.88
C VAL A 163 -10.12 40.01 -38.00
N THR A 164 -11.24 40.22 -38.69
CA THR A 164 -12.17 39.18 -39.17
C THR A 164 -11.97 38.97 -40.69
N PRO A 165 -12.77 38.16 -41.42
CA PRO A 165 -12.54 36.73 -41.65
C PRO A 165 -12.44 36.41 -43.16
N GLN A 166 -11.87 35.24 -43.54
CA GLN A 166 -12.13 34.70 -44.88
C GLN A 166 -12.45 33.21 -44.91
N SER A 167 -13.50 32.98 -45.68
CA SER A 167 -14.22 31.78 -46.01
C SER A 167 -13.48 30.87 -46.99
N LYS A 168 -13.86 29.59 -47.00
CA LYS A 168 -14.01 28.69 -48.18
C LYS A 168 -14.48 27.33 -47.66
N SER A 169 -15.78 27.05 -47.61
CA SER A 169 -16.59 26.46 -48.69
C SER A 169 -16.00 25.17 -49.29
N ALA A 170 -16.60 24.03 -48.93
CA ALA A 170 -16.79 22.89 -49.85
C ALA A 170 -17.78 21.88 -49.23
N SER A 171 -19.03 22.05 -49.63
CA SER A 171 -20.11 21.06 -49.57
C SER A 171 -19.71 19.77 -50.29
N ARG A 172 -20.12 18.60 -49.76
CA ARG A 172 -20.91 17.60 -50.50
C ARG A 172 -21.50 16.48 -49.63
N ARG A 173 -22.79 16.71 -49.30
CA ARG A 173 -23.98 15.85 -49.47
C ARG A 173 -24.04 14.42 -48.90
N SER A 174 -25.14 14.24 -48.15
CA SER A 174 -26.04 13.08 -47.99
C SER A 174 -26.08 12.59 -46.54
N GLY A 175 -27.21 12.39 -45.87
CA GLY A 175 -28.63 12.53 -46.16
C GLY A 175 -29.35 11.98 -44.91
N GLY A 176 -30.47 12.58 -44.51
CA GLY A 176 -31.36 12.06 -43.46
C GLY A 176 -31.61 13.02 -42.30
N THR A 177 -32.83 13.57 -42.25
CA THR A 177 -33.50 13.99 -41.00
C THR A 177 -34.47 12.85 -40.60
N PRO A 178 -34.75 12.60 -39.30
CA PRO A 178 -35.58 13.53 -38.54
C PRO A 178 -35.14 13.77 -37.07
N LEU A 179 -35.30 15.04 -36.67
CA LEU A 179 -35.87 15.49 -35.39
C LEU A 179 -35.55 14.69 -34.12
N HIS A 180 -34.50 15.12 -33.40
CA HIS A 180 -34.58 15.37 -31.95
C HIS A 180 -33.49 16.39 -31.59
N SER A 181 -33.90 17.55 -31.10
CA SER A 181 -33.05 18.64 -30.65
C SER A 181 -32.15 18.20 -29.50
N LYS A 182 -30.92 17.79 -29.81
CA LYS A 182 -29.86 17.70 -28.80
C LYS A 182 -29.21 19.07 -28.72
N ALA A 183 -29.46 19.77 -27.62
CA ALA A 183 -28.55 20.80 -27.14
C ALA A 183 -27.12 20.25 -27.26
N LYS A 184 -26.30 20.89 -28.09
CA LYS A 184 -24.90 20.51 -28.25
C LYS A 184 -24.21 20.93 -26.95
N SER A 185 -23.99 19.98 -26.05
CA SER A 185 -23.05 20.18 -24.94
C SER A 185 -21.71 20.62 -25.54
N LEU A 186 -21.15 21.73 -25.06
CA LEU A 186 -19.82 22.20 -25.43
C LEU A 186 -18.70 21.26 -24.95
N ASP A 187 -19.04 20.20 -24.21
CA ASP A 187 -18.10 19.22 -23.73
C ASP A 187 -17.69 18.19 -24.79
N PRO A 188 -16.38 17.95 -24.99
CA PRO A 188 -15.91 16.91 -25.89
C PRO A 188 -16.38 15.54 -25.40
N LYS A 189 -17.12 14.82 -26.26
CA LYS A 189 -17.59 13.45 -25.99
C LYS A 189 -16.43 12.57 -25.54
N ARG A 190 -16.43 12.15 -24.27
CA ARG A 190 -15.41 11.28 -23.70
C ARG A 190 -15.36 9.96 -24.48
N LYS A 191 -14.21 9.67 -25.10
CA LYS A 191 -13.99 8.39 -25.80
C LYS A 191 -14.19 7.24 -24.80
N ARG A 192 -15.01 6.26 -25.16
CA ARG A 192 -15.27 5.07 -24.34
C ARG A 192 -13.93 4.43 -23.99
N LYS A 193 -13.67 4.22 -22.69
CA LYS A 193 -12.48 3.50 -22.24
C LYS A 193 -12.52 2.11 -22.85
N LYS A 194 -11.55 1.78 -23.71
CA LYS A 194 -11.36 0.41 -24.20
C LYS A 194 -10.92 -0.40 -22.98
N PHE A 195 -11.86 -1.08 -22.32
CA PHE A 195 -11.55 -2.02 -21.26
C PHE A 195 -10.62 -3.07 -21.85
N LYS A 196 -9.34 -2.96 -21.52
CA LYS A 196 -8.38 -4.02 -21.74
C LYS A 196 -8.48 -4.88 -20.50
N TYR A 197 -8.62 -6.20 -20.68
CA TYR A 197 -8.73 -7.18 -19.58
C TYR A 197 -7.52 -7.18 -18.63
N GLU A 198 -6.46 -6.46 -18.99
CA GLU A 198 -5.22 -6.32 -18.26
C GLU A 198 -4.71 -4.88 -18.40
N SER A 199 -4.09 -4.39 -17.33
CA SER A 199 -3.30 -3.17 -17.33
C SER A 199 -2.07 -3.31 -18.26
N LYS A 200 -1.46 -2.17 -18.65
CA LYS A 200 -0.27 -2.20 -19.53
C LYS A 200 0.89 -2.99 -18.91
N THR A 201 1.01 -3.00 -17.59
CA THR A 201 2.06 -3.72 -16.85
C THR A 201 1.80 -5.22 -16.84
N GLU A 202 0.58 -5.65 -16.51
CA GLU A 202 0.16 -7.05 -16.59
C GLU A 202 0.37 -7.63 -17.99
N ARG A 203 0.01 -6.88 -19.03
CA ARG A 203 0.27 -7.26 -20.45
C ARG A 203 1.74 -7.51 -20.74
N LYS A 204 2.63 -6.68 -20.21
CA LYS A 204 4.07 -6.84 -20.42
C LYS A 204 4.57 -8.11 -19.74
N MET A 205 4.09 -8.38 -18.53
CA MET A 205 4.44 -9.58 -17.77
C MET A 205 3.90 -10.86 -18.41
N THR A 206 2.65 -10.87 -18.88
CA THR A 206 2.05 -12.01 -19.59
C THR A 206 2.80 -12.29 -20.88
N ARG A 207 3.09 -11.26 -21.69
CA ARG A 207 3.90 -11.39 -22.91
C ARG A 207 5.31 -11.91 -22.64
N HIS A 208 5.96 -11.45 -21.59
CA HIS A 208 7.29 -11.93 -21.22
C HIS A 208 7.25 -13.42 -20.82
N LYS A 209 6.25 -13.81 -20.02
CA LYS A 209 6.03 -15.20 -19.59
C LYS A 209 5.67 -16.14 -20.75
N GLU A 210 4.90 -15.65 -21.72
CA GLU A 210 4.57 -16.41 -22.92
C GLU A 210 5.79 -16.60 -23.81
N ARG A 211 6.58 -15.54 -24.03
CA ARG A 211 7.83 -15.61 -24.81
C ARG A 211 8.82 -16.60 -24.20
N SER A 212 9.01 -16.59 -22.87
CA SER A 212 9.92 -17.53 -22.21
C SER A 212 9.43 -18.98 -22.29
N LYS A 213 8.12 -19.22 -22.15
CA LYS A 213 7.54 -20.56 -22.34
C LYS A 213 7.67 -21.06 -23.77
N ASN A 214 7.42 -20.21 -24.76
CA ASN A 214 7.52 -20.58 -26.17
C ASN A 214 8.96 -20.82 -26.58
N SER A 215 9.92 -20.03 -26.08
CA SER A 215 11.34 -20.24 -26.35
C SER A 215 11.86 -21.53 -25.69
N ALA A 216 11.45 -21.84 -24.46
CA ALA A 216 11.78 -23.10 -23.80
C ALA A 216 11.24 -24.31 -24.60
N ARG A 217 9.95 -24.30 -24.95
CA ARG A 217 9.33 -25.34 -25.79
C ARG A 217 10.01 -25.49 -27.14
N ALA A 218 10.47 -24.40 -27.74
CA ALA A 218 11.20 -24.45 -29.01
C ALA A 218 12.59 -25.09 -28.85
N LYS A 219 13.29 -24.83 -27.74
CA LYS A 219 14.55 -25.52 -27.42
C LYS A 219 14.33 -27.02 -27.17
N ASP A 220 13.27 -27.38 -26.44
CA ASP A 220 12.92 -28.79 -26.20
C ASP A 220 12.64 -29.55 -27.51
N ARG A 221 12.02 -28.88 -28.48
CA ARG A 221 11.78 -29.46 -29.82
C ARG A 221 13.05 -29.56 -30.68
N ARG A 222 14.01 -28.66 -30.50
CA ARG A 222 15.28 -28.66 -31.26
C ARG A 222 16.32 -29.61 -30.68
N SER A 223 16.17 -30.00 -29.41
CA SER A 223 17.08 -30.91 -28.71
C SER A 223 16.67 -32.38 -28.82
N LYS A 224 15.62 -32.67 -29.58
CA LYS A 224 15.09 -34.01 -29.84
C LYS A 224 15.15 -34.30 -31.33
#